data_AF-A0AB39Z814-F1
#
_entry.id   AF-A0AB39Z814-F1
#
_cell.length_a   1.000
_cell.length_b   1.000
_cell.length_c   1.000
_cell.angle_alpha   90.00
_cell.angle_beta   90.00
_cell.angle_gamma   90.00
#
_symmetry.space_group_name_H-M   'P 1'
#
loop_
_entity.id
_entity.type
_entity.pdbx_description
1 polymer ?
#
loop_
_entity_poly.entity_id
_entity_poly.type
_entity_poly.pdbx_seq_one_letter_code
_entity_poly.pdbx_strand_id
1 'polypeptide(L)'
;MRLQKFLCCMPLKYGVISAGVTFGFVDFIIGCVGWHMIVTNEYPNYAVEFFRTMDTQICVAGFSTVAWLLMTNNILLIYATIYNKLLFVGTWLLINYLVFLCTLVTVLLDPFASLRIAYLGYCLIVVKSYYSELTVVEDSESVSSRGASDSEDESNA
;
A
#
# COMPACT_ATOMS: atom_id res chain seq x y z
N MET A 1 2.53 -5.38 22.54
CA MET A 1 2.34 -3.94 22.81
C MET A 1 1.30 -3.41 21.84
N ARG A 2 0.12 -3.02 22.34
CA ARG A 2 -0.94 -2.40 21.53
C ARG A 2 -0.41 -1.04 21.06
N LEU A 3 -0.14 -0.88 19.77
CA LEU A 3 0.14 0.42 19.13
C LEU A 3 -1.10 1.36 19.15
N GLN A 4 -2.09 1.09 20.02
CA GLN A 4 -3.36 1.81 20.15
C GLN A 4 -3.22 3.24 20.68
N LYS A 5 -2.01 3.75 20.98
CA LYS A 5 -1.85 5.05 21.66
C LYS A 5 -0.75 5.97 21.15
N PHE A 6 0.00 5.68 20.08
CA PHE A 6 1.20 6.48 19.81
C PHE A 6 1.07 7.66 18.82
N LEU A 7 -0.03 7.84 18.09
CA LEU A 7 -0.32 9.14 17.49
C LEU A 7 -1.82 9.49 17.57
N CYS A 8 -2.17 10.14 18.67
CA CYS A 8 -3.29 11.09 18.80
C CYS A 8 -4.67 10.65 18.29
N CYS A 9 -5.43 9.92 19.12
CA CYS A 9 -6.90 9.77 19.09
C CYS A 9 -7.60 9.40 17.76
N MET A 10 -6.88 9.11 16.69
CA MET A 10 -7.47 8.81 15.39
C MET A 10 -7.64 7.29 15.25
N PRO A 11 -8.84 6.80 14.91
CA PRO A 11 -9.05 5.39 14.63
C PRO A 11 -8.09 4.93 13.53
N LEU A 12 -7.49 3.75 13.72
CA LEU A 12 -6.47 3.19 12.82
C LEU A 12 -6.97 3.11 11.37
N LYS A 13 -8.28 2.91 11.20
CA LYS A 13 -9.03 3.01 9.94
C LYS A 13 -8.75 4.32 9.17
N TYR A 14 -8.79 5.47 9.83
CA TYR A 14 -8.51 6.77 9.19
C TYR A 14 -7.03 6.92 8.85
N GLY A 15 -6.13 6.34 9.65
CA GLY A 15 -4.71 6.26 9.33
C GLY A 15 -4.46 5.52 8.01
N VAL A 16 -5.08 4.35 7.84
CA VAL A 16 -4.98 3.56 6.60
C VAL A 16 -5.58 4.28 5.40
N ILE A 17 -6.76 4.90 5.56
CA ILE A 17 -7.39 5.70 4.49
C ILE A 17 -6.48 6.86 4.10
N SER A 18 -5.92 7.59 5.08
CA SER A 18 -5.02 8.71 4.80
C SER A 18 -3.78 8.27 4.03
N ALA A 19 -3.18 7.12 4.39
CA ALA A 19 -2.04 6.56 3.69
C ALA A 19 -2.38 6.16 2.24
N GLY A 20 -3.55 5.54 2.02
CA GLY A 20 -4.02 5.22 0.67
C GLY A 20 -4.25 6.46 -0.19
N VAL A 21 -4.84 7.52 0.37
CA VAL A 21 -5.10 8.77 -0.36
C VAL A 21 -3.79 9.49 -0.72
N THR A 22 -2.88 9.64 0.23
CA THR A 22 -1.61 10.36 -0.02
C THR A 22 -0.73 9.64 -1.02
N PHE A 23 -0.52 8.32 -0.86
CA PHE A 23 0.26 7.55 -1.83
C PHE A 23 -0.44 7.46 -3.18
N GLY A 24 -1.76 7.24 -3.21
CA GLY A 24 -2.53 7.21 -4.44
C GLY A 24 -2.40 8.51 -5.24
N PHE A 25 -2.47 9.66 -4.56
CA PHE A 25 -2.34 10.96 -5.22
C PHE A 25 -0.93 11.23 -5.73
N VAL A 26 0.11 10.88 -4.95
CA VAL A 26 1.51 11.03 -5.37
C VAL A 26 1.82 10.13 -6.57
N ASP A 27 1.41 8.87 -6.52
CA ASP A 27 1.63 7.92 -7.61
C ASP A 27 0.85 8.32 -8.88
N PHE A 28 -0.34 8.90 -8.72
CA PHE A 28 -1.11 9.48 -9.84
C PHE A 28 -0.36 10.63 -10.52
N ILE A 29 0.12 11.61 -9.74
CA ILE A 29 0.87 12.76 -10.27
C ILE A 29 2.13 12.27 -11.01
N ILE A 30 2.90 11.38 -10.39
CA ILE A 30 4.13 10.85 -10.99
C ILE A 30 3.82 10.11 -12.30
N GLY A 31 2.77 9.29 -12.31
CA GLY A 31 2.33 8.59 -13.53
C GLY A 31 1.88 9.53 -14.64
N CYS A 32 1.15 10.60 -14.31
CA CYS A 32 0.73 11.62 -15.27
C CYS A 32 1.91 12.43 -15.83
N VAL A 33 2.84 12.86 -14.98
CA VAL A 33 4.06 13.58 -15.41
C VAL A 33 4.89 12.69 -16.33
N GLY A 34 5.03 11.41 -15.99
CA GLY A 34 5.73 10.44 -16.81
C GLY A 34 5.09 10.21 -18.19
N TRP A 35 3.76 10.06 -18.25
CA TRP A 35 3.05 9.98 -19.53
C TRP A 35 3.12 11.29 -20.33
N HIS A 36 3.06 12.44 -19.66
CA HIS A 36 3.24 13.73 -20.33
C HIS A 36 4.62 13.82 -21.01
N MET A 37 5.70 13.44 -20.32
CA MET A 37 7.06 13.42 -20.91
C MET A 37 7.14 12.52 -22.15
N ILE A 38 6.40 11.42 -22.18
CA ILE A 38 6.36 10.51 -23.33
C ILE A 38 5.59 11.12 -24.50
N VAL A 39 4.46 11.77 -24.23
CA VAL A 39 3.63 12.40 -25.27
C VAL A 39 4.34 13.61 -25.88
N THR A 40 5.01 14.44 -25.07
CA THR A 40 5.77 15.59 -25.58
C THR A 40 7.14 15.20 -26.13
N ASN A 41 7.60 13.98 -25.84
CA ASN A 41 8.93 13.48 -26.18
C ASN A 41 10.06 14.39 -25.63
N GLU A 42 9.80 15.03 -24.49
CA GLU A 42 10.72 15.91 -23.79
C GLU A 42 11.13 15.28 -22.47
N TYR A 43 12.40 14.89 -22.37
CA TYR A 43 12.97 14.29 -21.18
C TYR A 43 13.94 15.25 -20.49
N PRO A 44 13.82 15.47 -19.19
CA PRO A 44 14.78 16.29 -18.47
C PRO A 44 16.15 15.59 -18.40
N ASN A 45 17.23 16.39 -18.38
CA ASN A 45 18.60 15.88 -18.43
C ASN A 45 18.92 14.84 -17.34
N TYR A 46 18.32 14.97 -16.15
CA TYR A 46 18.51 14.00 -15.07
C TYR A 46 17.94 12.61 -15.43
N ALA A 47 16.81 12.55 -16.15
CA ALA A 47 16.18 11.29 -16.53
C ALA A 47 16.98 10.59 -17.64
N VAL A 48 17.49 11.38 -18.60
CA VAL A 48 18.37 10.87 -19.66
C VAL A 48 19.70 10.36 -19.07
N GLU A 49 20.28 11.07 -18.12
CA GLU A 49 21.52 10.63 -17.45
C GLU A 49 21.30 9.38 -16.59
N PHE A 50 20.17 9.32 -15.87
CA PHE A 50 19.80 8.15 -15.07
C PHE A 50 19.60 6.90 -15.94
N PHE A 51 18.99 7.05 -17.12
CA PHE A 51 18.76 5.97 -18.07
C PHE A 51 19.79 5.92 -19.19
N ARG A 52 21.01 6.47 -19.01
CA ARG A 52 21.98 6.63 -20.10
C ARG A 52 22.35 5.32 -20.83
N THR A 53 22.21 4.18 -20.16
CA THR A 53 22.49 2.84 -20.72
C THR A 53 21.26 2.12 -21.28
N MET A 54 20.07 2.71 -21.19
CA MET A 54 18.79 2.14 -21.61
C MET A 54 17.98 3.15 -22.44
N ASP A 55 16.94 2.66 -23.12
CA ASP A 55 16.01 3.56 -23.80
C ASP A 55 15.18 4.36 -22.78
N THR A 56 15.44 5.67 -22.70
CA THR A 56 14.79 6.57 -21.74
C THR A 56 13.27 6.57 -21.92
N GLN A 57 12.76 6.49 -23.16
CA GLN A 57 11.32 6.50 -23.43
C GLN A 57 10.65 5.25 -22.85
N ILE A 58 11.23 4.07 -23.09
CA ILE A 58 10.70 2.79 -22.60
C ILE A 58 10.78 2.75 -21.07
N CYS A 59 11.89 3.21 -20.49
CA CYS A 59 12.05 3.26 -19.04
C CYS A 59 11.00 4.18 -18.40
N VAL A 60 10.85 5.41 -18.90
CA VAL A 60 9.84 6.36 -18.39
C VAL A 60 8.44 5.78 -18.54
N ALA A 61 8.12 5.11 -19.66
CA ALA A 61 6.82 4.45 -19.86
C ALA A 61 6.58 3.34 -18.82
N GLY A 62 7.59 2.51 -18.56
CA GLY A 62 7.53 1.46 -17.54
C GLY A 62 7.27 2.04 -16.14
N PHE A 63 8.06 3.02 -15.71
CA PHE A 63 7.90 3.65 -14.40
C PHE A 63 6.53 4.35 -14.24
N SER A 64 6.06 5.04 -15.29
CA SER A 64 4.75 5.70 -15.30
C SER A 64 3.60 4.70 -15.14
N THR A 65 3.71 3.58 -15.87
CA THR A 65 2.72 2.49 -15.80
C THR A 65 2.71 1.85 -14.43
N VAL A 66 3.88 1.57 -13.84
CA VAL A 66 4.00 1.04 -12.48
C VAL A 66 3.39 2.00 -11.46
N ALA A 67 3.62 3.31 -11.58
CA ALA A 67 3.02 4.31 -10.71
C ALA A 67 1.47 4.28 -10.78
N TRP A 68 0.89 4.17 -11.97
CA TRP A 68 -0.57 3.98 -12.12
C TRP A 68 -1.10 2.66 -11.53
N LEU A 69 -0.34 1.57 -11.64
CA LEU A 69 -0.69 0.31 -10.98
C LEU A 69 -0.66 0.46 -9.45
N LEU A 70 0.33 1.16 -8.90
CA LEU A 70 0.41 1.46 -7.47
C LEU A 70 -0.72 2.38 -7.01
N MET A 71 -1.09 3.39 -7.80
CA MET A 71 -2.29 4.20 -7.54
C MET A 71 -3.54 3.33 -7.43
N THR A 72 -3.75 2.41 -8.38
CA THR A 72 -4.90 1.49 -8.35
C THR A 72 -4.87 0.60 -7.11
N ASN A 73 -3.70 0.11 -6.72
CA ASN A 73 -3.50 -0.64 -5.48
C ASN A 73 -3.85 0.20 -4.24
N ASN A 74 -3.50 1.50 -4.22
CA ASN A 74 -3.86 2.41 -3.13
C ASN A 74 -5.37 2.68 -3.05
N ILE A 75 -6.06 2.78 -4.18
CA ILE A 75 -7.53 2.85 -4.22
C ILE A 75 -8.14 1.57 -3.64
N LEU A 76 -7.57 0.42 -3.98
CA LEU A 76 -8.00 -0.89 -3.44
C LEU A 76 -7.81 -0.97 -1.93
N LEU A 77 -6.76 -0.36 -1.37
CA LEU A 77 -6.58 -0.26 0.08
C LEU A 77 -7.71 0.54 0.74
N ILE A 78 -8.08 1.70 0.18
CA ILE A 78 -9.17 2.53 0.70
C ILE A 78 -10.48 1.72 0.69
N TYR A 79 -10.77 1.06 -0.44
CA TYR A 79 -11.93 0.18 -0.57
C TYR A 79 -11.92 -0.94 0.49
N ALA A 80 -10.81 -1.66 0.61
CA ALA A 80 -10.66 -2.75 1.57
C ALA A 80 -10.84 -2.29 3.02
N THR A 81 -10.41 -1.06 3.32
CA THR A 81 -10.56 -0.45 4.64
C THR A 81 -11.99 -0.04 4.93
N ILE A 82 -12.74 0.45 3.94
CA ILE A 82 -14.16 0.81 4.10
C ILE A 82 -15.00 -0.44 4.35
N TYR A 83 -14.77 -1.50 3.56
CA TYR A 83 -15.55 -2.75 3.57
C TYR A 83 -14.95 -3.85 4.44
N ASN A 84 -13.91 -3.55 5.22
CA ASN A 84 -13.20 -4.48 6.11
C ASN A 84 -12.78 -5.80 5.41
N LYS A 85 -12.28 -5.72 4.18
CA LYS A 85 -11.87 -6.90 3.41
C LYS A 85 -10.40 -7.25 3.68
N LEU A 86 -10.19 -8.24 4.53
CA LEU A 86 -8.88 -8.67 5.01
C LEU A 86 -7.89 -9.00 3.88
N LEU A 87 -8.32 -9.82 2.91
CA LEU A 87 -7.47 -10.25 1.79
C LEU A 87 -6.87 -9.07 1.02
N PHE A 88 -7.66 -8.04 0.72
CA PHE A 88 -7.18 -6.88 -0.04
C PHE A 88 -6.19 -6.02 0.76
N VAL A 89 -6.38 -5.88 2.07
CA VAL A 89 -5.40 -5.21 2.95
C VAL A 89 -4.08 -5.99 2.98
N GLY A 90 -4.16 -7.33 3.06
CA GLY A 90 -2.99 -8.22 3.00
C GLY A 90 -2.25 -8.14 1.66
N THR A 91 -2.98 -8.14 0.54
CA THR A 91 -2.40 -7.96 -0.81
C THR A 91 -1.69 -6.61 -0.93
N TRP A 92 -2.30 -5.53 -0.42
CA TRP A 92 -1.66 -4.21 -0.44
C TRP A 92 -0.34 -4.22 0.34
N LEU A 93 -0.31 -4.84 1.52
CA LEU A 93 0.91 -4.99 2.32
C LEU A 93 2.00 -5.75 1.57
N LEU A 94 1.64 -6.85 0.90
CA LEU A 94 2.60 -7.66 0.15
C LEU A 94 3.21 -6.89 -1.03
N ILE A 95 2.38 -6.20 -1.82
CA ILE A 95 2.85 -5.38 -2.95
C ILE A 95 3.76 -4.25 -2.46
N ASN A 96 3.33 -3.49 -1.43
CA ASN A 96 4.12 -2.36 -0.94
C ASN A 96 5.38 -2.79 -0.20
N TYR A 97 5.39 -3.99 0.41
CA TYR A 97 6.61 -4.57 0.96
C TYR A 97 7.61 -4.94 -0.13
N LEU A 98 7.15 -5.50 -1.26
CA LEU A 98 8.01 -5.76 -2.41
C LEU A 98 8.59 -4.46 -2.98
N VAL A 99 7.74 -3.44 -3.17
CA VAL A 99 8.17 -2.11 -3.61
C VAL A 99 9.19 -1.53 -2.65
N PHE A 100 8.95 -1.61 -1.34
CA PHE A 100 9.87 -1.16 -0.30
C PHE A 100 11.26 -1.77 -0.47
N LEU A 101 11.35 -3.10 -0.65
CA LEU A 101 12.62 -3.80 -0.88
C LEU A 101 13.31 -3.33 -2.16
N CYS A 102 12.56 -3.16 -3.27
CA CYS A 102 13.10 -2.65 -4.52
C CYS A 102 13.66 -1.22 -4.37
N THR A 103 12.92 -0.33 -3.70
CA THR A 103 13.39 1.05 -3.45
C THR A 103 14.58 1.12 -2.50
N LEU A 104 14.75 0.15 -1.59
CA LEU A 104 15.89 0.10 -0.67
C LEU A 104 17.21 0.02 -1.44
N VAL A 105 17.24 -0.73 -2.53
CA VAL A 105 18.40 -0.79 -3.44
C VAL A 105 18.65 0.57 -4.11
N THR A 106 17.59 1.30 -4.45
CA THR A 106 17.68 2.63 -5.09
C THR A 106 18.07 3.75 -4.13
N VAL A 107 17.85 3.59 -2.82
CA VAL A 107 18.20 4.61 -1.82
C VAL A 107 19.69 4.91 -1.76
N LEU A 108 20.54 3.95 -2.13
CA LEU A 108 21.98 4.16 -2.27
C LEU A 108 22.35 5.15 -3.38
N LEU A 109 21.41 5.45 -4.29
CA LEU A 109 21.61 6.29 -5.47
C LEU A 109 20.98 7.68 -5.35
N ASP A 110 19.93 7.85 -4.52
CA ASP A 110 19.17 9.10 -4.45
C ASP A 110 18.68 9.43 -3.01
N PRO A 111 19.08 10.59 -2.45
CA PRO A 111 18.54 11.09 -1.17
C PRO A 111 17.01 11.26 -1.14
N PHE A 112 16.38 11.60 -2.27
CA PHE A 112 14.92 11.74 -2.33
C PHE A 112 14.21 10.39 -2.17
N ALA A 113 14.84 9.29 -2.60
CA ALA A 113 14.32 7.95 -2.37
C ALA A 113 14.30 7.60 -0.87
N SER A 114 15.15 8.21 -0.05
CA SER A 114 15.22 7.95 1.40
C SER A 114 13.98 8.44 2.13
N LEU A 115 13.45 9.61 1.74
CA LEU A 115 12.22 10.15 2.30
C LEU A 115 11.01 9.28 1.93
N ARG A 116 10.97 8.78 0.69
CA ARG A 116 9.93 7.85 0.23
C ARG A 116 9.95 6.55 1.03
N ILE A 117 11.14 5.99 1.29
CA ILE A 117 11.28 4.77 2.12
C ILE A 117 10.82 4.99 3.54
N ALA A 118 11.21 6.10 4.18
CA ALA A 118 10.80 6.39 5.55
C ALA A 118 9.26 6.49 5.65
N TYR A 119 8.64 7.19 4.69
CA TYR A 119 7.20 7.33 4.62
C TYR A 119 6.48 6.00 4.34
N LEU A 120 6.98 5.22 3.37
CA LEU A 120 6.44 3.90 3.03
C LEU A 120 6.56 2.92 4.21
N GLY A 121 7.70 2.93 4.90
CA GLY A 121 7.94 2.11 6.09
C GLY A 121 6.98 2.43 7.24
N TYR A 122 6.72 3.72 7.48
CA TYR A 122 5.72 4.14 8.45
C TYR A 122 4.32 3.62 8.08
N CYS A 123 3.91 3.80 6.82
CA CYS A 123 2.61 3.33 6.35
C CYS A 123 2.46 1.81 6.44
N LEU A 124 3.51 1.04 6.12
CA LEU A 124 3.52 -0.42 6.30
C LEU A 124 3.24 -0.81 7.76
N ILE A 125 3.81 -0.09 8.74
CA ILE A 125 3.56 -0.35 10.16
C ILE A 125 2.11 -0.06 10.53
N VAL A 126 1.55 1.07 10.06
CA VAL A 126 0.16 1.48 10.32
C VAL A 126 -0.81 0.46 9.72
N VAL A 127 -0.64 0.12 8.43
CA VAL A 127 -1.53 -0.81 7.73
C VAL A 127 -1.39 -2.24 8.28
N LYS A 128 -0.17 -2.67 8.65
CA LYS A 128 0.04 -3.96 9.32
C LYS A 128 -0.68 -4.03 10.67
N SER A 129 -0.65 -2.94 11.43
CA SER A 129 -1.35 -2.86 12.71
C SER A 129 -2.87 -3.00 12.50
N TYR A 130 -3.42 -2.38 11.45
CA TYR A 130 -4.83 -2.50 11.08
C TYR A 130 -5.20 -3.91 10.60
N TYR A 131 -4.35 -4.51 9.76
CA TYR A 131 -4.52 -5.88 9.31
C TYR A 131 -4.59 -6.87 10.49
N SER A 132 -3.69 -6.71 11.47
CA SER A 132 -3.69 -7.54 12.69
C SER A 132 -4.94 -7.35 13.56
N GLU A 133 -5.55 -6.16 13.54
CA GLU A 133 -6.81 -5.90 14.25
C GLU A 133 -7.97 -6.61 13.54
N LEU A 134 -8.01 -6.54 12.20
CA LEU A 134 -9.02 -7.25 11.40
C LEU A 134 -8.93 -8.77 11.56
N THR A 135 -7.74 -9.36 11.56
CA THR A 135 -7.58 -10.82 11.72
C THR A 135 -8.13 -11.30 13.05
N VAL A 136 -7.90 -10.56 14.13
CA VAL A 136 -8.38 -10.92 15.47
C VAL A 136 -9.91 -10.87 15.55
N VAL A 137 -10.54 -9.91 14.87
CA VAL A 137 -12.01 -9.81 14.82
C VAL A 137 -12.60 -10.99 14.04
N GLU A 138 -12.06 -11.30 12.86
CA GLU A 138 -12.53 -12.41 12.02
C GLU A 138 -12.36 -13.79 12.72
N ASP A 139 -11.25 -14.00 13.42
CA ASP A 139 -11.03 -15.20 14.24
C ASP A 139 -12.04 -15.28 15.39
N SER A 140 -12.38 -14.15 16.04
CA SER A 140 -13.35 -14.15 17.14
C SER A 140 -14.79 -14.42 16.70
N GLU A 141 -15.20 -13.87 15.54
CA GLU A 141 -16.53 -14.12 14.96
C GLU A 141 -16.67 -15.58 14.50
N SER A 142 -15.62 -16.15 13.89
CA SER A 142 -15.63 -17.55 13.45
C SER A 142 -15.67 -18.57 14.59
N VAL A 143 -15.04 -18.27 15.73
CA VAL A 143 -15.13 -19.08 16.95
C VAL A 143 -16.52 -18.95 17.59
N SER A 144 -17.08 -17.73 17.64
CA SER A 144 -18.43 -17.51 18.15
C SER A 144 -19.50 -18.20 17.30
N SER A 145 -19.36 -18.21 15.97
CA SER A 145 -20.30 -18.89 15.09
C SER A 145 -20.20 -20.41 15.16
N ARG A 146 -19.00 -20.98 15.41
CA ARG A 146 -18.82 -22.42 15.65
C ARG A 146 -19.35 -22.87 17.01
N GLY A 147 -19.20 -22.04 18.04
CA GLY A 147 -19.75 -22.32 19.37
C GLY A 147 -21.29 -22.30 19.40
N ALA A 148 -21.94 -21.60 18.48
CA ALA A 148 -23.40 -21.58 18.36
C ALA A 148 -23.96 -22.79 17.60
N SER A 149 -23.21 -23.36 16.65
CA SER A 149 -23.66 -24.52 15.86
C SER A 149 -23.54 -25.86 16.59
N ASP A 150 -22.72 -25.96 17.63
CA ASP A 150 -22.47 -27.22 18.37
C ASP A 150 -23.37 -27.38 19.61
N SER A 151 -24.43 -26.58 19.76
CA SER A 151 -25.25 -26.55 20.99
C SER A 151 -26.72 -27.00 20.83
N GLU A 152 -27.12 -27.57 19.69
CA GLU A 152 -28.52 -27.97 19.44
C GLU A 152 -28.81 -29.48 19.36
N ASP A 153 -27.87 -30.40 19.65
CA ASP A 153 -28.10 -31.85 19.41
C ASP A 153 -27.80 -32.82 20.58
N GLU A 154 -27.88 -32.38 21.85
CA GLU A 154 -27.77 -33.31 23.01
C GLU A 154 -28.97 -33.27 23.99
N SER A 155 -30.17 -32.97 23.50
CA SER A 155 -31.39 -33.23 24.27
C SER A 155 -32.53 -33.71 23.37
N ASN A 156 -32.53 -34.99 23.00
CA ASN A 156 -33.72 -35.84 22.79
C ASN A 156 -33.33 -37.19 22.13
N ALA A 157 -33.02 -38.21 22.94
CA ALA A 157 -33.40 -39.63 22.75
C ALA A 157 -32.65 -40.53 23.74
#